data_AF-A0A447QXP1-F1
#
_entry.id   AF-A0A447QXP1-F1
#
_cell.length_a   1.000
_cell.length_b   1.000
_cell.length_c   1.000
_cell.angle_alpha   90.00
_cell.angle_beta   90.00
_cell.angle_gamma   90.00
#
_symmetry.space_group_name_H-M   'P 1'
#
loop_
_entity.id
_entity.type
_entity.pdbx_description
1 polymer ?
#
loop_
_entity_poly.entity_id
_entity_poly.type
_entity_poly.pdbx_seq_one_letter_code
_entity_poly.pdbx_strand_id
1 'polypeptide(L)'
;MKKIRPLTEADVTAESAFFMQRRQVLKALGISAAALSLPSTAQADLFSWFKGNDRPKAPAGKPLEFSQPAAWRSDLALTPEDKVTGYNNFYEFGLDKADPAANAGSLKTEPWTLKISGEVAKPFTLDYDDLTHRFH
;
A
#
# COMPACT_ATOMS: atom_id res chain seq x y z
N MET A 1 -39.92 -30.83 -59.01
CA MET A 1 -39.74 -30.03 -57.78
C MET A 1 -38.82 -30.81 -56.83
N LYS A 2 -37.67 -30.26 -56.45
CA LYS A 2 -36.66 -30.96 -55.62
C LYS A 2 -37.07 -30.86 -54.14
N LYS A 3 -37.34 -31.99 -53.47
CA LYS A 3 -37.71 -32.02 -52.05
C LYS A 3 -36.54 -31.48 -51.20
N ILE A 4 -36.79 -30.42 -50.44
CA ILE A 4 -35.82 -29.86 -49.50
C ILE A 4 -35.79 -30.77 -48.26
N ARG A 5 -34.61 -31.29 -47.90
CA ARG A 5 -34.43 -32.08 -46.68
C ARG A 5 -34.45 -31.14 -45.46
N PRO A 6 -35.17 -31.49 -44.38
CA PRO A 6 -35.07 -30.75 -43.12
C PRO A 6 -33.69 -30.96 -42.50
N LEU A 7 -33.08 -29.87 -42.01
CA LEU A 7 -31.79 -29.92 -41.30
C LEU A 7 -31.96 -30.64 -39.96
N THR A 8 -31.01 -31.51 -39.62
CA THR A 8 -30.96 -32.23 -38.35
C THR A 8 -29.97 -31.55 -37.40
N GLU A 9 -30.03 -31.83 -36.09
CA GLU A 9 -29.10 -31.25 -35.11
C GLU A 9 -27.63 -31.61 -35.40
N ALA A 10 -27.39 -32.74 -36.09
CA ALA A 10 -26.06 -33.13 -36.56
C ALA A 10 -25.52 -32.24 -37.70
N ASP A 11 -26.39 -31.50 -38.40
CA ASP A 11 -26.02 -30.53 -39.43
C ASP A 11 -25.71 -29.13 -38.86
N VAL A 12 -25.94 -28.92 -37.56
CA VAL A 12 -25.66 -27.65 -36.85
C VAL A 12 -24.37 -27.79 -36.03
N THR A 13 -23.40 -26.91 -36.27
CA THR A 13 -22.16 -26.89 -35.48
C THR A 13 -22.49 -26.63 -34.01
N ALA A 14 -22.03 -27.52 -33.11
CA ALA A 14 -22.28 -27.39 -31.68
C ALA A 14 -21.81 -26.02 -31.16
N GLU A 15 -22.69 -25.32 -30.44
CA GLU A 15 -22.43 -23.98 -29.92
C GLU A 15 -21.15 -23.92 -29.07
N SER A 16 -20.86 -25.00 -28.33
CA SER A 16 -19.66 -25.16 -27.51
C SER A 16 -18.36 -25.07 -28.30
N ALA A 17 -18.33 -25.50 -29.56
CA ALA A 17 -17.14 -25.45 -30.41
C ALA A 17 -16.81 -24.03 -30.87
N PHE A 18 -17.83 -23.20 -31.13
CA PHE A 18 -17.65 -21.87 -31.71
C PHE A 18 -17.67 -20.73 -30.66
N PHE A 19 -18.54 -20.81 -29.65
CA PHE A 19 -18.69 -19.74 -28.66
C PHE A 19 -17.54 -19.69 -27.64
N MET A 20 -16.98 -20.84 -27.25
CA MET A 20 -15.88 -20.89 -26.28
C MET A 20 -14.59 -20.33 -26.87
N GLN A 21 -14.27 -20.68 -28.12
CA GLN A 21 -13.04 -20.23 -28.78
C GLN A 21 -13.06 -18.72 -29.05
N ARG A 22 -14.17 -18.17 -29.54
CA ARG A 22 -14.28 -16.71 -29.77
C ARG A 22 -14.15 -15.90 -28.49
N ARG A 23 -14.76 -16.37 -27.39
CA ARG A 23 -14.64 -15.71 -26.09
C ARG A 23 -13.21 -15.76 -25.55
N GLN A 24 -12.50 -16.87 -25.73
CA GLN A 24 -11.10 -16.96 -25.33
C GLN A 24 -10.19 -16.06 -26.18
N VAL A 25 -10.40 -16.03 -27.49
CA VAL A 25 -9.67 -15.13 -28.41
C VAL A 25 -9.93 -13.67 -28.05
N LEU A 26 -11.20 -13.27 -27.81
CA LEU A 26 -11.55 -11.91 -27.39
C LEU A 26 -10.94 -11.53 -26.04
N LYS A 27 -10.91 -12.46 -25.07
CA LYS A 27 -10.25 -12.24 -23.78
C LYS A 27 -8.74 -12.04 -23.94
N ALA A 28 -8.09 -12.87 -24.77
CA ALA A 28 -6.67 -12.75 -25.05
C ALA A 28 -6.33 -11.43 -25.76
N LEU A 29 -7.11 -11.05 -26.78
CA LEU A 29 -6.97 -9.77 -27.48
C LEU A 29 -7.17 -8.57 -26.54
N GLY A 30 -8.17 -8.63 -25.65
CA GLY A 30 -8.43 -7.57 -24.66
C GLY A 30 -7.26 -7.36 -23.71
N ILE A 31 -6.65 -8.44 -23.22
CA ILE A 31 -5.46 -8.37 -22.34
C ILE A 31 -4.25 -7.81 -23.10
N SER A 32 -3.98 -8.28 -24.30
CA SER A 32 -2.85 -7.81 -25.11
C SER A 32 -2.98 -6.34 -25.52
N ALA A 33 -4.18 -5.90 -25.89
CA ALA A 33 -4.43 -4.50 -26.23
C ALA A 33 -4.26 -3.57 -25.02
N ALA A 34 -4.72 -3.99 -23.83
CA ALA A 34 -4.50 -3.25 -22.59
C ALA A 34 -3.01 -3.12 -22.28
N ALA A 35 -2.24 -4.20 -22.41
CA ALA A 35 -0.79 -4.19 -22.17
C ALA A 35 -0.03 -3.25 -23.12
N LEU A 36 -0.40 -3.22 -24.41
CA LEU A 36 0.23 -2.36 -25.41
C LEU A 36 -0.17 -0.87 -25.28
N SER A 37 -1.28 -0.57 -24.59
CA SER A 37 -1.72 0.80 -24.33
C SER A 37 -1.00 1.47 -23.15
N LEU A 38 -0.19 0.72 -22.40
CA LEU A 38 0.56 1.24 -21.27
C LEU A 38 1.81 1.99 -21.76
N PRO A 39 2.01 3.26 -21.36
CA PRO A 39 3.17 4.04 -21.76
C PRO A 39 4.48 3.39 -21.29
N SER A 40 5.42 3.13 -22.20
CA SER A 40 6.74 2.54 -21.87
C SER A 40 7.62 3.43 -20.99
N THR A 41 7.26 4.71 -20.82
CA THR A 41 7.98 5.69 -19.99
C THR A 41 7.42 5.83 -18.58
N ALA A 42 6.30 5.18 -18.26
CA ALA A 42 5.78 5.10 -16.91
C ALA A 42 6.38 3.88 -16.21
N GLN A 43 7.60 4.02 -15.67
CA GLN A 43 8.20 3.04 -14.74
C GLN A 43 7.54 3.06 -13.34
N ALA A 44 6.25 3.37 -13.27
CA ALA A 44 5.47 3.04 -12.09
C ALA A 44 5.22 1.53 -12.19
N ASP A 45 5.90 0.77 -11.34
CA ASP A 45 5.91 -0.69 -11.32
C ASP A 45 4.47 -1.22 -11.43
N LEU A 46 4.06 -1.73 -12.60
CA LEU A 46 2.74 -2.31 -12.84
C LEU A 46 2.45 -3.47 -11.88
N PHE A 47 3.51 -4.07 -11.33
CA PHE A 47 3.44 -5.09 -10.29
C PHE A 47 3.14 -4.53 -8.89
N SER A 48 3.17 -3.21 -8.66
CA SER A 48 2.79 -2.60 -7.38
C SER A 48 1.35 -2.91 -6.98
N TRP A 49 0.42 -2.96 -7.94
CA TRP A 49 -0.96 -3.40 -7.71
C TRP A 49 -1.02 -4.90 -7.35
N PHE A 50 -0.18 -5.73 -7.99
CA PHE A 50 -0.17 -7.19 -7.81
C PHE A 50 0.69 -7.66 -6.64
N LYS A 51 1.57 -6.82 -6.10
CA LYS A 51 2.30 -7.07 -4.86
C LYS A 51 1.29 -7.01 -3.73
N GLY A 52 0.86 -8.19 -3.28
CA GLY A 52 0.05 -8.34 -2.09
C GLY A 52 0.63 -7.57 -0.91
N ASN A 53 -0.22 -7.31 0.08
CA ASN A 53 0.10 -6.59 1.32
C ASN A 53 1.12 -7.30 2.23
N ASP A 54 2.02 -8.13 1.69
CA ASP A 54 3.12 -8.80 2.39
C ASP A 54 4.25 -7.81 2.68
N ARG A 55 3.90 -6.69 3.32
CA ARG A 55 4.85 -5.69 3.78
C ARG A 55 5.16 -5.97 5.25
N PRO A 56 6.45 -5.91 5.63
CA PRO A 56 6.85 -6.22 6.99
C PRO A 56 6.08 -5.32 7.97
N LYS A 57 5.52 -5.92 9.01
CA LYS A 57 4.92 -5.17 10.12
C LYS A 57 6.01 -4.29 10.72
N ALA A 58 5.67 -3.03 11.00
CA ALA A 58 6.59 -2.13 11.69
C ALA A 58 7.09 -2.81 12.99
N PRO A 59 8.38 -2.69 13.33
CA PRO A 59 8.94 -3.29 14.53
C PRO A 59 8.22 -2.76 15.77
N ALA A 60 8.01 -3.64 16.77
CA ALA A 60 7.36 -3.26 18.02
C ALA A 60 8.23 -2.25 18.78
N GLY A 61 7.64 -1.14 19.22
CA GLY A 61 8.31 -0.13 20.03
C GLY A 61 8.62 -0.59 21.46
N LYS A 62 9.39 0.23 22.19
CA LYS A 62 9.63 0.05 23.64
C LYS A 62 8.44 0.68 24.42
N PRO A 63 7.84 -0.02 25.41
CA PRO A 63 6.76 0.55 26.22
C PRO A 63 7.27 1.70 27.10
N LEU A 64 6.39 2.68 27.36
CA LEU A 64 6.66 3.86 28.18
C LEU A 64 5.51 4.09 29.16
N GLU A 65 5.82 4.72 30.29
CA GLU A 65 4.83 5.16 31.28
C GLU A 65 4.31 6.56 30.93
N PHE A 66 2.99 6.78 31.00
CA PHE A 66 2.37 8.08 30.69
C PHE A 66 1.03 8.26 31.41
N SER A 67 0.63 9.52 31.61
CA SER A 67 -0.69 9.85 32.16
C SER A 67 -1.77 9.90 31.07
N GLN A 68 -3.03 9.68 31.43
CA GLN A 68 -4.18 9.77 30.52
C GLN A 68 -5.20 10.82 31.00
N PRO A 69 -4.92 12.13 30.84
CA PRO A 69 -5.82 13.18 31.30
C PRO A 69 -7.19 13.09 30.64
N ALA A 70 -8.25 13.28 31.42
CA ALA A 70 -9.63 13.19 30.92
C ALA A 70 -9.92 14.17 29.76
N ALA A 71 -9.25 15.33 29.74
CA ALA A 71 -9.39 16.34 28.69
C ALA A 71 -8.97 15.84 27.29
N TRP A 72 -8.10 14.82 27.21
CA TRP A 72 -7.58 14.28 25.95
C TRP A 72 -8.13 12.90 25.60
N ARG A 73 -9.02 12.35 26.43
CA ARG A 73 -9.71 11.09 26.13
C ARG A 73 -10.96 11.38 25.30
N SER A 74 -11.23 10.52 24.33
CA SER A 74 -12.42 10.59 23.49
C SER A 74 -12.97 9.20 23.23
N ASP A 75 -14.26 9.11 22.95
CA ASP A 75 -14.95 7.87 22.57
C ASP A 75 -14.91 7.61 21.05
N LEU A 76 -13.99 8.27 20.33
CA LEU A 76 -13.83 8.09 18.90
C LEU A 76 -13.27 6.70 18.60
N ALA A 77 -13.74 6.12 17.50
CA ALA A 77 -13.18 4.87 16.98
C ALA A 77 -11.71 5.08 16.61
N LEU A 78 -10.82 4.27 17.19
CA LEU A 78 -9.39 4.34 16.92
C LEU A 78 -9.06 3.73 15.56
N THR A 79 -8.11 4.36 14.85
CA THR A 79 -7.51 3.76 13.67
C THR A 79 -6.70 2.51 14.08
N PRO A 80 -6.86 1.37 13.39
CA PRO A 80 -6.06 0.18 13.64
C PRO A 80 -4.55 0.45 13.58
N GLU A 81 -3.79 -0.13 14.51
CA GLU A 81 -2.35 0.12 14.68
C GLU A 81 -1.54 -0.21 13.41
N ASP A 82 -1.93 -1.25 12.68
CA ASP A 82 -1.31 -1.64 11.40
C ASP A 82 -1.44 -0.55 10.32
N LYS A 83 -2.52 0.24 10.36
CA LYS A 83 -2.69 1.40 9.49
C LYS A 83 -1.90 2.60 9.97
N VAL A 84 -1.89 2.85 11.28
CA VAL A 84 -1.10 3.94 11.88
C VAL A 84 0.40 3.79 11.57
N THR A 85 0.91 2.56 11.60
CA THR A 85 2.34 2.26 11.41
C THR A 85 2.70 1.82 9.99
N GLY A 86 1.73 1.58 9.12
CA GLY A 86 1.93 1.08 7.75
C GLY A 86 1.46 2.01 6.62
N TYR A 87 0.72 3.07 6.94
CA TYR A 87 0.21 4.03 5.97
C TYR A 87 0.65 5.45 6.35
N ASN A 88 1.83 5.85 5.88
CA ASN A 88 2.52 7.06 6.35
C ASN A 88 2.97 7.94 5.18
N ASN A 89 3.17 9.23 5.46
CA ASN A 89 3.89 10.13 4.59
C ASN A 89 5.23 10.45 5.27
N PHE A 90 6.31 9.83 4.79
CA PHE A 90 7.67 10.15 5.22
C PHE A 90 8.57 10.11 3.98
N TYR A 91 8.70 11.28 3.34
CA TYR A 91 9.25 11.42 1.99
C TYR A 91 10.72 11.01 1.88
N GLU A 92 11.47 11.16 2.96
CA GLU A 92 12.86 10.72 3.10
C GLU A 92 13.01 9.20 2.92
N PHE A 93 11.93 8.44 3.10
CA PHE A 93 11.90 6.98 2.97
C PHE A 93 11.09 6.48 1.77
N GLY A 94 10.59 7.37 0.92
CA GLY A 94 9.86 7.03 -0.31
C GLY A 94 8.59 7.86 -0.51
N LEU A 95 7.98 7.70 -1.69
CA LEU A 95 6.79 8.48 -2.09
C LEU A 95 5.49 7.68 -1.88
N ASP A 96 5.57 6.35 -1.90
CA ASP A 96 4.42 5.51 -1.67
C ASP A 96 4.13 5.39 -0.17
N LYS A 97 2.86 5.22 0.17
CA LYS A 97 2.36 5.24 1.56
C LYS A 97 2.95 4.16 2.46
N ALA A 98 3.52 3.13 1.88
CA ALA A 98 4.11 2.01 2.63
C ALA A 98 5.62 1.96 2.54
N ASP A 99 6.26 2.82 1.74
CA ASP A 99 7.72 2.92 1.69
C ASP A 99 8.30 3.28 3.07
N PRO A 100 7.69 4.19 3.87
CA PRO A 100 8.19 4.47 5.21
C PRO A 100 8.26 3.24 6.11
N ALA A 101 7.23 2.40 6.10
CA ALA A 101 7.19 1.19 6.92
C ALA A 101 8.27 0.17 6.52
N ALA A 102 8.62 0.10 5.23
CA ALA A 102 9.65 -0.78 4.72
C ALA A 102 11.08 -0.25 4.95
N ASN A 103 11.29 1.07 4.87
CA ASN A 103 12.63 1.66 4.76
C ASN A 103 13.11 2.41 6.02
N ALA A 104 12.20 2.85 6.91
CA ALA A 104 12.54 3.67 8.07
C ALA A 104 13.43 2.96 9.12
N GLY A 105 13.50 1.62 9.09
CA GLY A 105 14.38 0.85 9.98
C GLY A 105 15.88 1.11 9.77
N SER A 106 16.25 1.76 8.66
CA SER A 106 17.63 2.21 8.40
C SER A 106 18.04 3.44 9.21
N LEU A 107 17.06 4.18 9.77
CA LEU A 107 17.30 5.36 10.59
C LEU A 107 17.75 4.96 11.99
N LYS A 108 18.92 5.42 12.40
CA LYS A 108 19.37 5.29 13.79
C LYS A 108 18.73 6.40 14.63
N THR A 109 17.79 6.00 15.49
CA THR A 109 17.08 6.92 16.40
C THR A 109 17.72 6.98 17.79
N GLU A 110 18.70 6.13 18.09
CA GLU A 110 19.39 6.05 19.39
C GLU A 110 20.91 5.89 19.11
N PRO A 111 21.78 6.83 19.54
CA PRO A 111 21.48 8.06 20.29
C PRO A 111 20.83 9.17 19.42
N TRP A 112 20.18 10.14 20.07
CA TRP A 112 19.57 11.30 19.43
C TRP A 112 19.95 12.60 20.13
N THR A 113 20.02 13.69 19.38
CA THR A 113 20.33 15.04 19.89
C THR A 113 19.32 16.03 19.35
N LEU A 114 18.49 16.62 20.22
CA LEU A 114 17.57 17.69 19.85
C LEU A 114 18.07 19.03 20.40
N LYS A 115 18.36 19.99 19.51
CA LYS A 115 18.89 21.30 19.88
C LYS A 115 17.82 22.38 19.79
N ILE A 116 17.59 23.08 20.90
CA ILE A 116 16.71 24.25 21.00
C ILE A 116 17.60 25.49 20.91
N SER A 117 17.50 26.24 19.81
CA SER A 117 18.30 27.43 19.52
C SER A 117 17.54 28.45 18.67
N GLY A 118 18.17 29.57 18.31
CA GLY A 118 17.53 30.68 17.58
C GLY A 118 17.16 31.82 18.51
N GLU A 119 16.01 32.45 18.29
CA GLU A 119 15.47 33.55 19.09
C GLU A 119 14.87 33.04 20.42
N VAL A 120 15.72 32.52 21.30
CA VAL A 120 15.35 32.01 22.62
C VAL A 120 16.27 32.59 23.68
N ALA A 121 15.72 32.95 24.84
CA ALA A 121 16.51 33.49 25.94
C ALA A 121 17.42 32.43 26.61
N LYS A 122 17.02 31.16 26.57
CA LYS A 122 17.74 30.04 27.21
C LYS A 122 17.84 28.85 26.23
N PRO A 123 18.85 28.83 25.33
CA PRO A 123 19.09 27.69 24.47
C PRO A 123 19.53 26.47 25.29
N PHE A 124 19.11 25.27 24.89
CA PHE A 124 19.52 24.01 25.51
C PHE A 124 19.44 22.86 24.50
N THR A 125 20.00 21.71 24.88
CA THR A 125 19.99 20.49 24.09
C THR A 125 19.38 19.37 24.93
N LEU A 126 18.66 18.47 24.27
CA LEU A 126 18.14 17.22 24.81
C LEU A 126 18.87 16.05 24.16
N ASP A 127 19.17 15.03 24.94
CA ASP A 127 19.56 13.71 24.42
C ASP A 127 18.33 12.80 24.21
N TYR A 128 18.58 11.52 23.90
CA TYR A 128 17.51 10.53 23.68
C TYR A 128 16.68 10.26 24.94
N ASP A 129 17.31 10.16 26.11
CA ASP A 129 16.63 9.81 27.36
C ASP A 129 15.76 10.97 27.85
N ASP A 130 16.24 12.20 27.66
CA ASP A 130 15.51 13.44 27.91
C ASP A 130 14.15 13.49 27.20
N LEU A 131 14.01 12.87 26.01
CA LEU A 131 12.75 12.85 25.25
C LEU A 131 11.62 12.12 26.00
N THR A 132 11.96 11.21 26.92
CA THR A 132 10.99 10.39 27.66
C THR A 132 10.95 10.67 29.16
N HIS A 133 11.96 11.34 29.73
CA HIS A 133 12.06 11.56 31.18
C HIS A 133 11.98 13.02 31.62
N ARG A 134 12.27 13.98 30.74
CA ARG A 134 12.40 15.39 31.14
C ARG A 134 11.07 16.07 31.46
N PHE A 135 9.98 15.61 30.86
CA PHE A 135 8.65 16.21 30.98
C PHE A 135 7.71 15.19 31.63
N HIS A 136 7.06 15.58 32.72
CA HIS A 136 6.11 14.76 33.48
C HIS A 136 4.95 15.61 33.97
#